data_AF-A0A849ZZE4-F1
#
_entry.id   AF-A0A849ZZE4-F1
#
_cell.length_a   1.000
_cell.length_b   1.000
_cell.length_c   1.000
_cell.angle_alpha   90.00
_cell.angle_beta   90.00
_cell.angle_gamma   90.00
#
_symmetry.space_group_name_H-M   'P 1'
#
loop_
_entity.id
_entity.type
_entity.pdbx_description
1 polymer ?
#
loop_
_entity_poly.entity_id
_entity_poly.type
_entity_poly.pdbx_seq_one_letter_code
_entity_poly.pdbx_strand_id
1 'polypeptide(L)'
;MNRRRLILILLFLAFGGWAAGASPAGAQEGDDPARMMTLPDRLGPPQLPAHPTQADLGAQVFYLYCMACHGDRGQGLTDEWRSAWAEGDQNCWQSRCHSPNHPPGGFILPRAVPAVIGEQRLTHFGDAATLHTYLQQRMPWHMPGSLDEEQYWQLTAYLTRANGLTTDLPLLTAANAADVRFGPAVAPPAVAPPAVAPPADARWRWPALLVLLTAIVAGLLLRRRGRG
;
A
#
# COMPACT_ATOMS: atom_id res chain seq x y z
N MET A 1 63.45 36.23 41.07
CA MET A 1 63.45 36.65 39.66
C MET A 1 62.42 35.83 38.89
N ASN A 2 61.29 36.48 38.58
CA ASN A 2 60.20 36.23 37.63
C ASN A 2 59.83 34.83 37.10
N ARG A 3 58.61 34.43 37.53
CA ARG A 3 57.50 33.81 36.80
C ARG A 3 57.60 33.91 35.27
N ARG A 4 57.87 32.80 34.58
CA ARG A 4 57.35 32.44 33.26
C ARG A 4 57.87 31.06 32.87
N ARG A 5 56.95 30.19 32.41
CA ARG A 5 57.16 28.90 31.73
C ARG A 5 57.29 27.68 32.66
N LEU A 6 56.16 27.22 33.19
CA LEU A 6 56.04 25.87 33.73
C LEU A 6 54.59 25.36 33.66
N ILE A 7 54.12 24.97 32.46
CA ILE A 7 52.95 24.08 32.23
C ILE A 7 53.27 23.34 30.91
N LEU A 8 53.85 22.14 30.95
CA LEU A 8 53.20 20.82 30.84
C LEU A 8 52.52 20.63 29.47
N ILE A 9 53.11 19.95 28.48
CA ILE A 9 53.25 18.49 28.32
C ILE A 9 51.91 17.74 28.50
N LEU A 10 51.44 17.21 27.36
CA LEU A 10 50.59 16.01 27.16
C LEU A 10 49.22 15.94 27.82
N LEU A 11 48.19 15.90 26.96
CA LEU A 11 46.93 15.13 27.04
C LEU A 11 46.18 15.49 25.74
N PHE A 12 46.44 14.88 24.56
CA PHE A 12 45.98 13.54 24.18
C PHE A 12 44.81 13.07 25.06
N LEU A 13 43.58 13.45 24.69
CA LEU A 13 42.30 12.77 24.95
C LEU A 13 41.14 13.74 24.66
N ALA A 14 40.63 13.75 23.42
CA ALA A 14 39.21 14.02 23.08
C ALA A 14 38.97 14.02 21.56
N PHE A 15 39.54 13.08 20.82
CA PHE A 15 39.10 12.74 19.46
C PHE A 15 39.02 11.22 19.36
N GLY A 16 38.15 10.63 20.17
CA GLY A 16 37.86 9.21 20.17
C GLY A 16 36.61 8.92 19.35
N GLY A 17 36.81 8.33 18.17
CA GLY A 17 35.94 7.28 17.62
C GLY A 17 34.57 7.68 17.10
N TRP A 18 34.52 8.27 15.91
CA TRP A 18 33.41 7.98 14.98
C TRP A 18 33.76 6.72 14.20
N ALA A 19 33.37 5.56 14.73
CA ALA A 19 33.31 4.33 13.94
C ALA A 19 31.90 4.24 13.36
N ALA A 20 31.70 4.83 12.18
CA ALA A 20 30.58 4.45 11.33
C ALA A 20 30.85 3.01 10.88
N GLY A 21 30.08 2.06 11.44
CA GLY A 21 30.07 0.69 10.96
C GLY A 21 29.63 0.68 9.50
N ALA A 22 30.57 0.44 8.60
CA ALA A 22 30.27 0.06 7.24
C ALA A 22 29.58 -1.32 7.30
N SER A 23 28.28 -1.35 7.07
CA SER A 23 27.57 -2.59 6.77
C SER A 23 28.22 -3.24 5.54
N PRO A 24 28.57 -4.54 5.55
CA PRO A 24 28.89 -5.23 4.31
C PRO A 24 27.57 -5.43 3.55
N ALA A 25 27.21 -4.46 2.73
CA ALA A 25 26.30 -4.68 1.61
C ALA A 25 27.08 -5.49 0.56
N GLY A 26 26.87 -6.79 0.56
CA GLY A 26 27.59 -7.68 -0.35
C GLY A 26 27.54 -9.16 0.05
N ALA A 27 26.38 -9.65 0.48
CA ALA A 27 26.09 -11.07 0.31
C ALA A 27 25.19 -11.15 -0.93
N GLN A 28 25.75 -11.67 -2.02
CA GLN A 28 24.95 -12.09 -3.16
C GLN A 28 23.94 -13.12 -2.64
N GLU A 29 22.66 -12.77 -2.69
CA GLU A 29 21.57 -13.74 -2.54
C GLU A 29 21.73 -14.72 -3.70
N GLY A 30 22.39 -15.84 -3.43
CA GLY A 30 22.42 -16.96 -4.34
C GLY A 30 21.00 -17.46 -4.57
N ASP A 31 20.72 -17.86 -5.80
CA ASP A 31 19.51 -18.55 -6.22
C ASP A 31 19.32 -19.81 -5.35
N ASP A 32 18.61 -19.65 -4.23
CA ASP A 32 18.17 -20.77 -3.41
C ASP A 32 16.89 -21.35 -4.04
N PRO A 33 16.95 -22.54 -4.68
CA PRO A 33 15.79 -23.15 -5.32
C PRO A 33 14.65 -23.45 -4.32
N ALA A 34 14.95 -23.53 -3.01
CA ALA A 34 13.93 -23.72 -1.98
C ALA A 34 13.09 -22.44 -1.74
N ARG A 35 13.66 -21.25 -1.98
CA ARG A 35 12.94 -19.97 -1.86
C ARG A 35 12.04 -19.71 -3.06
N MET A 36 12.40 -20.22 -4.23
CA MET A 36 11.54 -20.22 -5.42
C MET A 36 10.27 -21.06 -5.21
N MET A 37 10.33 -22.07 -4.33
CA MET A 37 9.23 -23.00 -4.06
C MET A 37 8.23 -22.52 -2.98
N THR A 38 8.45 -21.35 -2.34
CA THR A 38 7.60 -20.87 -1.23
C THR A 38 6.82 -19.59 -1.53
N LEU A 39 6.90 -19.05 -2.75
CA LEU A 39 5.94 -18.06 -3.21
C LEU A 39 4.70 -18.80 -3.74
N PRO A 40 3.48 -18.49 -3.25
CA PRO A 40 2.26 -19.00 -3.86
C PRO A 40 2.32 -18.77 -5.36
N ASP A 41 1.95 -19.78 -6.16
CA ASP A 41 1.83 -19.60 -7.60
C ASP A 41 0.82 -18.49 -7.88
N ARG A 42 1.34 -17.30 -8.21
CA ARG A 42 0.55 -16.09 -8.45
C ARG A 42 -0.35 -16.22 -9.67
N LEU A 43 -0.06 -17.18 -10.55
CA LEU A 43 -0.80 -17.48 -11.76
C LEU A 43 -1.72 -18.70 -11.59
N GLY A 44 -1.70 -19.33 -10.42
CA GLY A 44 -2.55 -20.47 -10.10
C GLY A 44 -3.98 -20.04 -9.71
N PRO A 45 -4.99 -20.89 -9.95
CA PRO A 45 -6.36 -20.60 -9.54
C PRO A 45 -6.48 -20.53 -8.01
N PRO A 46 -7.34 -19.66 -7.47
CA PRO A 46 -7.63 -19.62 -6.04
C PRO A 46 -8.21 -20.96 -5.58
N GLN A 47 -7.73 -21.44 -4.43
CA GLN A 47 -8.19 -22.68 -3.82
C GLN A 47 -9.55 -22.47 -3.18
N LEU A 48 -10.51 -23.36 -3.49
CA LEU A 48 -11.85 -23.31 -2.91
C LEU A 48 -11.92 -24.16 -1.62
N PRO A 49 -12.62 -23.68 -0.57
CA PRO A 49 -12.92 -24.52 0.58
C PRO A 49 -13.96 -25.60 0.21
N ALA A 50 -14.13 -26.60 1.08
CA ALA A 50 -15.07 -27.72 0.86
C ALA A 50 -16.52 -27.27 0.61
N HIS A 51 -16.92 -26.15 1.22
CA HIS A 51 -18.22 -25.51 1.04
C HIS A 51 -17.99 -24.06 0.60
N PRO A 52 -17.82 -23.81 -0.71
CA PRO A 52 -17.50 -22.48 -1.21
C PRO A 52 -18.71 -21.54 -1.06
N THR A 53 -18.42 -20.32 -0.61
CA THR A 53 -19.37 -19.21 -0.65
C THR A 53 -19.52 -18.67 -2.07
N GLN A 54 -20.55 -17.85 -2.32
CA GLN A 54 -20.70 -17.13 -3.58
C GLN A 54 -19.46 -16.29 -3.93
N ALA A 55 -18.81 -15.67 -2.94
CA ALA A 55 -17.60 -14.88 -3.14
C ALA A 55 -16.35 -15.75 -3.40
N ASP A 56 -16.31 -17.00 -2.94
CA ASP A 56 -15.22 -17.94 -3.28
C ASP A 56 -15.30 -18.36 -4.75
N LEU A 57 -16.51 -18.66 -5.22
CA LEU A 57 -16.75 -18.92 -6.64
C LEU A 57 -16.44 -17.67 -7.48
N GLY A 58 -16.75 -16.47 -6.97
CA GLY A 58 -16.39 -15.23 -7.62
C GLY A 58 -14.89 -14.98 -7.75
N ALA A 59 -14.08 -15.51 -6.83
CA ALA A 59 -12.62 -15.46 -6.95
C ALA A 59 -12.13 -16.29 -8.16
N GLN A 60 -12.77 -17.42 -8.45
CA GLN A 60 -12.48 -18.22 -9.64
C GLN A 60 -12.88 -17.49 -10.92
N VAL A 61 -14.05 -16.83 -10.92
CA VAL A 61 -14.47 -15.97 -12.05
C VAL A 61 -13.47 -14.84 -12.26
N PHE A 62 -13.04 -14.17 -11.20
CA PHE A 62 -12.03 -13.11 -11.28
C PHE A 62 -10.71 -13.63 -11.84
N TYR A 63 -10.24 -14.79 -11.38
CA TYR A 63 -9.05 -15.46 -11.88
C TYR A 63 -9.11 -15.69 -13.40
N LEU A 64 -10.21 -16.28 -13.89
CA LEU A 64 -10.37 -16.65 -15.29
C LEU A 64 -10.54 -15.45 -16.23
N TYR A 65 -11.25 -14.41 -15.81
CA TYR A 65 -11.72 -13.36 -16.72
C TYR A 65 -11.17 -11.96 -16.44
N CYS A 66 -10.61 -11.72 -15.24
CA CYS A 66 -10.28 -10.37 -14.79
C CYS A 66 -8.79 -10.22 -14.43
N MET A 67 -8.21 -11.22 -13.80
CA MET A 67 -6.88 -11.18 -13.17
C MET A 67 -5.78 -10.77 -14.15
N ALA A 68 -5.82 -11.26 -15.39
CA ALA A 68 -4.78 -10.94 -16.37
C ALA A 68 -4.60 -9.43 -16.56
N CYS A 69 -5.71 -8.67 -16.56
CA CYS A 69 -5.71 -7.23 -16.70
C CYS A 69 -5.69 -6.51 -15.34
N HIS A 70 -6.48 -6.96 -14.38
CA HIS A 70 -6.66 -6.26 -13.11
C HIS A 70 -5.69 -6.67 -12.00
N GLY A 71 -4.82 -7.64 -12.26
CA GLY A 71 -3.81 -8.13 -11.33
C GLY A 71 -4.32 -9.22 -10.37
N ASP A 72 -3.41 -10.08 -9.91
CA ASP A 72 -3.67 -11.15 -8.94
C ASP A 72 -4.25 -10.65 -7.60
N ARG A 73 -3.90 -9.42 -7.22
CA ARG A 73 -4.42 -8.77 -6.01
C ARG A 73 -5.44 -7.68 -6.33
N GLY A 74 -5.89 -7.59 -7.59
CA GLY A 74 -6.74 -6.49 -8.05
C GLY A 74 -6.03 -5.13 -8.06
N GLN A 75 -4.70 -5.09 -8.09
CA GLN A 75 -3.88 -3.87 -8.04
C GLN A 75 -3.83 -3.10 -9.37
N GLY A 76 -4.45 -3.62 -10.43
CA GLY A 76 -4.37 -3.10 -11.79
C GLY A 76 -3.19 -3.68 -12.57
N LEU A 77 -3.04 -3.27 -13.83
CA LEU A 77 -1.96 -3.74 -14.71
C LEU A 77 -0.66 -2.98 -14.42
N THR A 78 -0.08 -3.23 -13.25
CA THR A 78 1.19 -2.62 -12.82
C THR A 78 2.39 -3.30 -13.48
N ASP A 79 3.54 -2.64 -13.47
CA ASP A 79 4.81 -3.24 -13.91
C ASP A 79 5.18 -4.45 -13.05
N GLU A 80 4.90 -4.36 -11.75
CA GLU A 80 5.05 -5.47 -10.80
C GLU A 80 4.21 -6.69 -11.22
N TRP A 81 2.93 -6.48 -11.55
CA TRP A 81 2.07 -7.57 -12.00
C TRP A 81 2.52 -8.15 -13.33
N ARG A 82 2.88 -7.31 -14.30
CA ARG A 82 3.38 -7.79 -15.61
C ARG A 82 4.65 -8.62 -15.47
N SER A 83 5.51 -8.32 -14.50
CA SER A 83 6.74 -9.09 -14.25
C SER A 83 6.51 -10.51 -13.74
N ALA A 84 5.29 -10.85 -13.29
CA ALA A 84 4.94 -12.20 -12.88
C ALA A 84 4.71 -13.16 -14.06
N TRP A 85 4.54 -12.63 -15.28
CA TRP A 85 4.35 -13.40 -16.51
C TRP A 85 5.70 -13.80 -17.12
N ALA A 86 5.71 -14.83 -17.97
CA ALA A 86 6.91 -15.21 -18.72
C ALA A 86 7.48 -14.01 -19.50
N GLU A 87 8.80 -13.94 -19.66
CA GLU A 87 9.50 -12.76 -20.22
C GLU A 87 8.91 -12.28 -21.56
N GLY A 88 8.48 -13.21 -22.42
CA GLY A 88 7.85 -12.91 -23.71
C GLY A 88 6.42 -12.36 -23.63
N ASP A 89 5.74 -12.50 -22.50
CA ASP A 89 4.32 -12.20 -22.31
C ASP A 89 4.07 -10.93 -21.48
N GLN A 90 5.13 -10.26 -21.02
CA GLN A 90 5.02 -9.09 -20.13
C GLN A 90 4.58 -7.80 -20.86
N ASN A 91 4.58 -7.80 -22.20
CA ASN A 91 4.10 -6.68 -23.01
C ASN A 91 2.71 -6.97 -23.60
N CYS A 92 1.68 -6.61 -22.84
CA CYS A 92 0.28 -6.85 -23.23
C CYS A 92 -0.12 -6.15 -24.53
N TRP A 93 0.56 -5.06 -24.92
CA TRP A 93 0.29 -4.31 -26.17
C TRP A 93 1.14 -4.76 -27.36
N GLN A 94 1.92 -5.82 -27.20
CA GLN A 94 2.67 -6.39 -28.31
C GLN A 94 1.71 -6.84 -29.43
N SER A 95 2.14 -6.61 -30.67
CA SER A 95 1.45 -7.09 -31.85
C SER A 95 1.20 -8.60 -31.74
N ARG A 96 -0.04 -9.02 -32.01
CA ARG A 96 -0.50 -10.41 -31.86
C ARG A 96 -0.51 -10.94 -30.41
N CYS A 97 -0.68 -10.09 -29.39
CA CYS A 97 -1.03 -10.46 -28.00
C CYS A 97 -2.44 -9.94 -27.64
N HIS A 98 -2.60 -8.65 -27.30
CA HIS A 98 -3.91 -7.96 -27.20
C HIS A 98 -3.98 -6.77 -28.15
N SER A 99 -3.74 -7.06 -29.43
CA SER A 99 -3.81 -6.11 -30.54
C SER A 99 -4.85 -6.64 -31.54
N PRO A 100 -5.48 -5.77 -32.37
CA PRO A 100 -6.47 -6.19 -33.36
C PRO A 100 -6.02 -7.31 -34.32
N ASN A 101 -4.70 -7.54 -34.43
CA ASN A 101 -4.10 -8.57 -35.26
C ASN A 101 -3.80 -9.91 -34.54
N HIS A 102 -4.27 -10.13 -33.31
CA HIS A 102 -4.22 -11.45 -32.66
C HIS A 102 -5.41 -12.32 -33.10
N PRO A 103 -5.24 -13.44 -33.83
CA PRO A 103 -6.34 -14.33 -34.17
C PRO A 103 -6.73 -15.26 -33.00
N PRO A 104 -8.00 -15.70 -32.86
CA PRO A 104 -9.19 -15.18 -33.53
C PRO A 104 -9.80 -13.92 -32.86
N GLY A 105 -9.29 -13.50 -31.69
CA GLY A 105 -9.98 -12.58 -30.77
C GLY A 105 -9.18 -11.35 -30.33
N GLY A 106 -8.40 -10.74 -31.22
CA GLY A 106 -7.64 -9.53 -30.93
C GLY A 106 -8.56 -8.34 -30.62
N PHE A 107 -8.22 -7.59 -29.57
CA PHE A 107 -8.94 -6.39 -29.16
C PHE A 107 -7.96 -5.27 -28.84
N ILE A 108 -8.44 -4.04 -28.65
CA ILE A 108 -7.62 -2.92 -28.21
C ILE A 108 -7.66 -2.88 -26.67
N LEU A 109 -6.55 -3.23 -26.04
CA LEU A 109 -6.41 -3.09 -24.59
C LEU A 109 -6.19 -1.61 -24.21
N PRO A 110 -6.91 -1.06 -23.21
CA PRO A 110 -6.66 0.28 -22.70
C PRO A 110 -5.22 0.43 -22.21
N ARG A 111 -4.65 1.64 -22.33
CA ARG A 111 -3.30 1.93 -21.82
C ARG A 111 -3.23 1.98 -20.29
N ALA A 112 -4.37 2.14 -19.63
CA ALA A 112 -4.48 2.13 -18.18
C ALA A 112 -5.55 1.12 -17.78
N VAL A 113 -5.17 0.09 -17.02
CA VAL A 113 -6.11 -0.83 -16.39
C VAL A 113 -6.10 -0.56 -14.89
N PRO A 114 -7.23 -0.14 -14.31
CA PRO A 114 -7.27 0.33 -12.93
C PRO A 114 -7.18 -0.82 -11.93
N ALA A 115 -6.74 -0.47 -10.72
CA ALA A 115 -6.98 -1.29 -9.54
C ALA A 115 -8.47 -1.38 -9.23
N VAL A 116 -8.94 -2.58 -8.90
CA VAL A 116 -10.34 -2.90 -8.56
C VAL A 116 -10.50 -3.42 -7.13
N ILE A 117 -9.37 -3.72 -6.47
CA ILE A 117 -9.31 -4.07 -5.06
C ILE A 117 -8.38 -3.06 -4.35
N GLY A 118 -8.84 -2.56 -3.20
CA GLY A 118 -8.10 -1.63 -2.35
C GLY A 118 -8.99 -0.56 -1.74
N GLU A 119 -8.38 0.40 -1.05
CA GLU A 119 -9.15 1.45 -0.39
C GLU A 119 -10.05 2.22 -1.36
N GLN A 120 -11.33 2.30 -0.99
CA GLN A 120 -12.35 3.11 -1.67
C GLN A 120 -12.55 2.79 -3.17
N ARG A 121 -12.12 1.62 -3.67
CA ARG A 121 -12.25 1.30 -5.10
C ARG A 121 -13.69 1.20 -5.58
N LEU A 122 -14.61 0.80 -4.71
CA LEU A 122 -16.01 0.59 -5.07
C LEU A 122 -16.94 1.77 -4.74
N THR A 123 -16.45 2.82 -4.07
CA THR A 123 -17.31 3.89 -3.52
C THR A 123 -18.09 4.66 -4.59
N HIS A 124 -17.54 4.75 -5.80
CA HIS A 124 -18.18 5.43 -6.93
C HIS A 124 -19.38 4.68 -7.51
N PHE A 125 -19.53 3.37 -7.21
CA PHE A 125 -20.74 2.62 -7.57
C PHE A 125 -21.88 2.84 -6.57
N GLY A 126 -21.57 3.23 -5.33
CA GLY A 126 -22.57 3.45 -4.28
C GLY A 126 -23.16 2.18 -3.66
N ASP A 127 -23.38 1.10 -4.42
CA ASP A 127 -23.87 -0.19 -3.91
C ASP A 127 -23.55 -1.39 -4.84
N ALA A 128 -23.78 -2.60 -4.32
CA ALA A 128 -23.49 -3.85 -5.03
C ALA A 128 -24.39 -4.07 -6.25
N ALA A 129 -25.64 -3.57 -6.24
CA ALA A 129 -26.51 -3.65 -7.41
C ALA A 129 -25.97 -2.83 -8.60
N THR A 130 -25.44 -1.64 -8.30
CA THR A 130 -24.85 -0.76 -9.32
C THR A 130 -23.54 -1.34 -9.85
N LEU A 131 -22.70 -1.93 -8.97
CA LEU A 131 -21.51 -2.66 -9.39
C LEU A 131 -21.86 -3.86 -10.28
N HIS A 132 -22.83 -4.69 -9.89
CA HIS A 132 -23.29 -5.82 -10.69
C HIS A 132 -23.70 -5.38 -12.10
N THR A 133 -24.54 -4.34 -12.17
CA THR A 133 -25.00 -3.77 -13.45
C THR A 133 -23.82 -3.29 -14.30
N TYR A 134 -22.84 -2.62 -13.70
CA TYR A 134 -21.64 -2.19 -14.41
C TYR A 134 -20.83 -3.36 -14.95
N LEU A 135 -20.60 -4.40 -14.13
CA LEU A 135 -19.86 -5.59 -14.53
C LEU A 135 -20.55 -6.26 -15.73
N GLN A 136 -21.87 -6.46 -15.66
CA GLN A 136 -22.63 -7.08 -16.75
C GLN A 136 -22.56 -6.28 -18.05
N GLN A 137 -22.60 -4.95 -17.97
CA GLN A 137 -22.67 -4.10 -19.17
C GLN A 137 -21.31 -3.76 -19.76
N ARG A 138 -20.24 -3.78 -18.96
CA ARG A 138 -18.93 -3.20 -19.32
C ARG A 138 -17.78 -4.17 -19.19
N MET A 139 -17.98 -5.32 -18.56
CA MET A 139 -16.96 -6.34 -18.33
C MET A 139 -17.41 -7.72 -18.84
N PRO A 140 -16.45 -8.60 -19.17
CA PRO A 140 -15.02 -8.32 -19.38
C PRO A 140 -14.78 -7.35 -20.55
N TRP A 141 -13.70 -6.57 -20.50
CA TRP A 141 -13.45 -5.48 -21.48
C TRP A 141 -13.57 -5.91 -22.95
N HIS A 142 -13.03 -7.08 -23.28
CA HIS A 142 -13.00 -7.59 -24.66
C HIS A 142 -14.37 -8.09 -25.14
N MET A 143 -15.28 -8.44 -24.22
CA MET A 143 -16.59 -9.00 -24.54
C MET A 143 -17.58 -8.75 -23.39
N PRO A 144 -18.10 -7.53 -23.24
CA PRO A 144 -19.05 -7.22 -22.18
C PRO A 144 -20.30 -8.10 -22.27
N GLY A 145 -20.81 -8.56 -21.13
CA GLY A 145 -22.02 -9.39 -21.09
C GLY A 145 -21.80 -10.87 -21.41
N SER A 146 -20.55 -11.34 -21.52
CA SER A 146 -20.23 -12.73 -21.89
C SER A 146 -20.34 -13.76 -20.78
N LEU A 147 -20.31 -13.34 -19.50
CA LEU A 147 -20.57 -14.22 -18.37
C LEU A 147 -22.07 -14.43 -18.17
N ASP A 148 -22.45 -15.53 -17.53
CA ASP A 148 -23.84 -15.72 -17.12
C ASP A 148 -24.18 -14.87 -15.87
N GLU A 149 -25.48 -14.79 -15.56
CA GLU A 149 -25.97 -13.97 -14.44
C GLU A 149 -25.41 -14.44 -13.09
N GLU A 150 -25.27 -15.75 -12.89
CA GLU A 150 -24.74 -16.30 -11.65
C GLU A 150 -23.28 -15.88 -11.45
N GLN A 151 -22.47 -15.95 -12.50
CA GLN A 151 -21.08 -15.52 -12.50
C GLN A 151 -20.94 -14.02 -12.22
N TYR A 152 -21.84 -13.17 -12.72
CA TYR A 152 -21.82 -11.75 -12.36
C TYR A 152 -22.16 -11.51 -10.89
N TRP A 153 -23.11 -12.24 -10.31
CA TRP A 153 -23.38 -12.16 -8.87
C TRP A 153 -22.22 -12.68 -8.03
N GLN A 154 -21.60 -13.79 -8.43
CA GLN A 154 -20.39 -14.32 -7.82
C GLN A 154 -19.25 -13.28 -7.84
N LEU A 155 -18.97 -12.68 -9.00
CA LEU A 155 -17.94 -11.65 -9.16
C LEU A 155 -18.24 -10.40 -8.31
N THR A 156 -19.50 -9.97 -8.26
CA THR A 156 -19.94 -8.84 -7.43
C THR A 156 -19.69 -9.12 -5.94
N ALA A 157 -20.04 -10.32 -5.47
CA ALA A 157 -19.81 -10.75 -4.11
C ALA A 157 -18.31 -10.82 -3.79
N TYR A 158 -17.50 -11.36 -4.71
CA TYR A 158 -16.05 -11.42 -4.56
C TYR A 158 -15.43 -10.02 -4.43
N LEU A 159 -15.74 -9.10 -5.34
CA LEU A 159 -15.19 -7.74 -5.29
C LEU A 159 -15.63 -6.99 -4.03
N THR A 160 -16.88 -7.18 -3.60
CA THR A 160 -17.37 -6.60 -2.35
C THR A 160 -16.58 -7.10 -1.14
N ARG A 161 -16.36 -8.43 -1.05
CA ARG A 161 -15.58 -9.07 0.00
C ARG A 161 -14.12 -8.61 -0.03
N ALA A 162 -13.50 -8.65 -1.20
CA ALA A 162 -12.09 -8.35 -1.40
C ALA A 162 -11.75 -6.88 -1.08
N ASN A 163 -12.72 -5.97 -1.20
CA ASN A 163 -12.58 -4.58 -0.79
C ASN A 163 -12.88 -4.34 0.69
N GLY A 164 -13.03 -5.39 1.51
CA GLY A 164 -13.09 -5.30 2.98
C GLY A 164 -14.39 -4.69 3.52
N LEU A 165 -15.46 -4.66 2.72
CA LEU A 165 -16.70 -3.98 3.09
C LEU A 165 -17.57 -4.81 4.05
N THR A 166 -17.43 -6.14 4.02
CA THR A 166 -18.07 -7.07 4.97
C THR A 166 -17.45 -8.46 4.83
N THR A 167 -17.27 -9.16 5.96
CA THR A 167 -16.83 -10.57 6.00
C THR A 167 -17.99 -11.55 5.88
N ASP A 168 -19.19 -11.14 6.30
CA ASP A 168 -20.40 -11.94 6.29
C ASP A 168 -21.36 -11.41 5.21
N LEU A 169 -20.97 -11.63 3.96
CA LEU A 169 -21.82 -11.27 2.83
C LEU A 169 -22.99 -12.27 2.74
N PRO A 170 -24.26 -11.78 2.76
CA PRO A 170 -25.37 -12.62 2.37
C PRO A 170 -25.20 -13.02 0.90
N LEU A 171 -25.89 -14.08 0.48
CA LEU A 171 -26.02 -14.41 -0.93
C LEU A 171 -26.58 -13.19 -1.68
N LEU A 172 -25.78 -12.58 -2.54
CA LEU A 172 -26.21 -11.43 -3.33
C LEU A 172 -27.14 -11.90 -4.43
N THR A 173 -28.25 -11.18 -4.56
CA THR A 173 -29.29 -11.36 -5.56
C THR A 173 -29.79 -9.99 -5.99
N ALA A 174 -30.56 -9.95 -7.08
CA ALA A 174 -31.23 -8.72 -7.51
C ALA A 174 -32.11 -8.08 -6.42
N ALA A 175 -32.65 -8.88 -5.49
CA ALA A 175 -33.55 -8.41 -4.44
C ALA A 175 -32.85 -7.70 -3.28
N ASN A 176 -31.56 -7.97 -3.02
CA ASN A 176 -30.86 -7.47 -1.83
C ASN A 176 -29.56 -6.70 -2.13
N ALA A 177 -29.04 -6.74 -3.35
CA ALA A 177 -27.75 -6.14 -3.66
C ALA A 177 -27.71 -4.62 -3.49
N ALA A 178 -28.85 -3.93 -3.61
CA ALA A 178 -28.94 -2.48 -3.39
C ALA A 178 -28.80 -2.10 -1.90
N ASP A 179 -28.98 -3.04 -0.98
CA ASP A 179 -28.83 -2.81 0.46
C ASP A 179 -27.35 -2.87 0.90
N VAL A 180 -26.49 -3.47 0.09
CA VAL A 180 -25.05 -3.55 0.33
C VAL A 180 -24.38 -2.29 -0.22
N ARG A 181 -24.28 -1.26 0.64
CA ARG A 181 -23.76 0.07 0.27
C ARG A 181 -22.24 0.16 0.29
N PHE A 182 -21.69 0.87 -0.69
CA PHE A 182 -20.29 1.21 -0.84
C PHE A 182 -20.08 2.70 -0.52
N GLY A 183 -20.27 3.08 0.74
CA GLY A 183 -19.97 4.44 1.21
C GLY A 183 -18.63 4.50 1.94
N PRO A 184 -18.09 5.71 2.23
CA PRO A 184 -17.30 5.84 3.45
C PRO A 184 -18.18 5.29 4.57
N ALA A 185 -17.67 4.38 5.40
CA ALA A 185 -18.42 3.87 6.54
C ALA A 185 -19.06 5.07 7.24
N VAL A 186 -20.41 5.11 7.33
CA VAL A 186 -21.05 6.07 8.20
C VAL A 186 -20.51 5.72 9.58
N ALA A 187 -19.59 6.54 10.07
CA ALA A 187 -19.08 6.36 11.41
C ALA A 187 -20.32 6.33 12.32
N PRO A 188 -20.47 5.33 13.21
CA PRO A 188 -21.43 5.49 14.30
C PRO A 188 -21.16 6.85 14.95
N PRO A 189 -22.19 7.59 15.41
CA PRO A 189 -22.00 8.93 15.95
C PRO A 189 -20.82 8.89 16.90
N ALA A 190 -19.77 9.64 16.56
CA ALA A 190 -18.53 9.60 17.31
C ALA A 190 -18.87 9.92 18.76
N VAL A 191 -18.71 8.94 19.65
CA VAL A 191 -18.58 9.24 21.06
C VAL A 191 -17.34 10.10 21.13
N ALA A 192 -17.53 11.41 21.29
CA ALA A 192 -16.43 12.35 21.35
C ALA A 192 -15.45 11.83 22.40
N PRO A 193 -14.16 11.62 22.05
CA PRO A 193 -13.18 11.30 23.07
C PRO A 193 -13.21 12.41 24.12
N PRO A 194 -13.15 12.10 25.42
CA PRO A 194 -13.09 13.13 26.44
C PRO A 194 -11.94 14.08 26.11
N ALA A 195 -12.23 15.38 26.10
CA ALA A 195 -11.25 16.41 25.80
C ALA A 195 -10.02 16.20 26.69
N VAL A 196 -8.90 15.79 26.08
CA VAL A 196 -7.64 15.66 26.79
C VAL A 196 -7.17 17.08 27.10
N ALA A 197 -7.23 17.46 28.36
CA ALA A 197 -6.67 18.73 28.83
C ALA A 197 -5.16 18.77 28.51
N PRO A 198 -4.62 19.88 28.00
CA PRO A 198 -3.19 20.00 27.74
C PRO A 198 -2.40 19.81 29.05
N PRO A 199 -1.22 19.16 28.99
CA PRO A 199 -0.41 18.91 30.18
C PRO A 199 0.06 20.25 30.80
N ALA A 200 -0.03 20.32 32.13
CA ALA A 200 0.14 21.54 32.92
C ALA A 200 1.61 22.04 33.02
N ASP A 201 2.56 21.33 32.43
CA ASP A 201 4.01 21.50 32.65
C ASP A 201 4.74 22.31 31.56
N ALA A 202 4.05 22.72 30.48
CA ALA A 202 4.64 23.56 29.43
C ALA A 202 5.00 24.99 29.87
N ARG A 203 4.76 25.36 31.14
CA ARG A 203 4.92 26.74 31.65
C ARG A 203 6.26 27.01 32.36
N TRP A 204 7.12 26.00 32.55
CA TRP A 204 8.30 26.13 33.43
C TRP A 204 9.69 26.11 32.76
N ARG A 205 9.79 26.11 31.41
CA ARG A 205 11.10 26.03 30.72
C ARG A 205 11.79 27.38 30.41
N TRP A 206 11.15 28.51 30.66
CA TRP A 206 11.70 29.84 30.35
C TRP A 206 12.80 30.38 31.31
N PRO A 207 12.79 30.12 32.63
CA PRO A 207 13.82 30.70 33.50
C PRO A 207 15.23 30.13 33.26
N ALA A 208 15.35 28.87 32.84
CA ALA A 208 16.65 28.26 32.54
C ALA A 208 17.35 28.88 31.30
N LEU A 209 16.58 29.26 30.28
CA LEU A 209 17.08 29.93 29.08
C LEU A 209 17.59 31.35 29.37
N LEU A 210 16.92 32.08 30.27
CA LEU A 210 17.34 33.43 30.69
C LEU A 210 18.63 33.42 31.53
N VAL A 211 18.80 32.43 32.41
CA VAL A 211 20.04 32.25 33.19
C VAL A 211 21.22 31.92 32.28
N LEU A 212 21.01 31.06 31.27
CA LEU A 212 22.07 30.72 30.31
C LEU A 212 22.50 31.94 29.46
N LEU A 213 21.52 32.72 28.96
CA LEU A 213 21.79 33.93 28.19
C LEU A 213 22.54 35.00 29.00
N THR A 214 22.17 35.22 30.26
CA THR A 214 22.86 36.20 31.13
C THR A 214 24.29 35.76 31.44
N ALA A 215 24.54 34.47 31.68
CA ALA A 215 25.89 33.94 31.88
C ALA A 215 26.78 34.12 30.64
N ILE A 216 26.23 33.87 29.43
CA ILE A 216 26.96 34.05 28.16
C ILE A 216 27.33 35.52 27.95
N VAL A 217 26.39 36.44 28.16
CA VAL A 217 26.64 37.90 28.00
C VAL A 217 27.66 38.40 29.02
N ALA A 218 27.55 37.98 30.29
CA ALA A 218 28.51 38.36 31.33
C ALA A 218 29.93 37.85 31.02
N GLY A 219 30.06 36.60 30.53
CA GLY A 219 31.33 36.03 30.10
C GLY A 219 31.97 36.80 28.95
N LEU A 220 31.17 37.21 27.95
CA LEU A 220 31.66 38.02 26.82
C LEU A 220 32.13 39.42 27.25
N LEU A 221 31.42 40.07 28.17
CA LEU A 221 31.79 41.39 28.70
C LEU A 221 33.07 41.35 29.54
N LEU A 222 33.22 40.34 30.40
CA LEU A 222 34.44 40.14 31.19
C LEU A 222 35.67 39.88 30.29
N ARG A 223 35.48 39.10 29.21
CA ARG A 223 36.55 38.80 28.24
C ARG A 223 36.96 40.02 27.39
N ARG A 224 36.07 41.00 27.19
CA ARG A 224 36.40 42.29 26.55
C ARG A 224 37.18 43.22 27.48
N ARG A 225 36.88 43.23 28.79
CA ARG A 225 37.61 44.06 29.77
C ARG A 225 39.03 43.58 30.05
N GLY A 226 39.30 42.28 29.92
CA GLY A 226 40.66 41.72 30.10
C GLY A 226 41.61 41.85 28.90
N ARG A 227 41.20 42.55 27.84
CA ARG A 227 42.00 42.78 26.61
C ARG A 227 42.30 44.26 26.33
N GLY A 228 42.00 45.14 27.28
CA GLY A 228 42.41 46.55 27.28
C GLY A 228 43.66 46.78 28.08
#